data_AF-A0A938ZY20-F1
#
_entry.id   AF-A0A938ZY20-F1
#
_cell.length_a   1.000
_cell.length_b   1.000
_cell.length_c   1.000
_cell.angle_alpha   90.00
_cell.angle_beta   90.00
_cell.angle_gamma   90.00
#
_symmetry.space_group_name_H-M   'P 1'
#
loop_
_entity.id
_entity.type
_entity.pdbx_description
1 polymer ?
#
loop_
_entity_poly.entity_id
_entity_poly.type
_entity_poly.pdbx_seq_one_letter_code
_entity_poly.pdbx_strand_id
1 'polypeptide(L)'
;MEQWQKDLVEIVETVADEVERFFLGMSEVVDAFFELTEEVTEQVHSNIVTEVDQYLQDLAEPMLEAYWELEDIVAEVDPGFPYSVEPTAEKNPACIGCSHYHGQVYGGNLLVCAMHPHGCEDENCPDWGKEEY
;
A
#
# COMPACT_ATOMS: atom_id res chain seq x y z
N MET A 1 -24.16 20.42 23.51
CA MET A 1 -23.83 19.82 22.21
C MET A 1 -25.03 19.97 21.31
N GLU A 2 -24.80 20.47 20.11
CA GLU A 2 -25.84 20.55 19.09
C GLU A 2 -26.19 19.16 18.56
N GLN A 3 -27.38 19.01 17.97
CA GLN A 3 -27.92 17.71 17.56
C GLN A 3 -26.99 16.96 16.59
N TRP A 4 -26.43 17.67 15.61
CA TRP A 4 -25.51 17.10 14.62
C TRP A 4 -24.22 16.51 15.22
N GLN A 5 -23.77 17.03 16.38
CA GLN A 5 -22.58 16.50 17.05
C GLN A 5 -22.86 15.16 17.72
N LYS A 6 -24.09 14.95 18.20
CA LYS A 6 -24.50 13.67 18.78
C LYS A 6 -24.67 12.62 17.69
N ASP A 7 -25.31 13.03 16.59
CA ASP A 7 -25.57 12.14 15.45
C ASP A 7 -24.25 11.65 14.82
N LEU A 8 -23.23 12.52 14.72
CA LEU A 8 -21.90 12.11 14.24
C LEU A 8 -21.17 11.14 15.19
N VAL A 9 -21.25 11.38 16.50
CA VAL A 9 -20.61 10.50 17.50
C VAL A 9 -21.24 9.11 17.46
N GLU A 10 -22.57 9.03 17.36
CA GLU A 10 -23.29 7.77 17.30
C GLU A 10 -22.96 6.96 16.03
N ILE A 11 -22.79 7.64 14.89
CA ILE A 11 -22.37 6.98 13.64
C ILE A 11 -20.93 6.47 13.75
N VAL A 12 -20.01 7.27 14.30
CA VAL A 12 -18.60 6.87 14.45
C VAL A 12 -18.47 5.69 15.42
N GLU A 13 -19.22 5.67 16.52
CA GLU A 13 -19.25 4.54 17.45
C GLU A 13 -19.77 3.27 16.78
N THR A 14 -20.84 3.38 15.99
CA THR A 14 -21.41 2.23 15.25
C THR A 14 -20.42 1.67 14.23
N VAL A 15 -19.75 2.54 13.47
CA VAL A 15 -18.75 2.12 12.47
C VAL A 15 -17.51 1.53 13.16
N ALA A 16 -17.06 2.09 14.28
CA ALA A 16 -15.94 1.55 15.04
C ALA A 16 -16.26 0.13 15.55
N ASP A 17 -17.46 -0.08 16.09
CA ASP A 17 -17.92 -1.38 16.56
C ASP A 17 -18.01 -2.42 15.43
N GLU A 18 -18.49 -2.03 14.25
CA GLU A 18 -18.57 -2.92 13.07
C GLU A 18 -17.17 -3.30 12.55
N VAL A 19 -16.24 -2.35 12.53
CA VAL A 19 -14.86 -2.58 12.11
C VAL A 19 -14.14 -3.50 13.09
N GLU A 20 -14.25 -3.27 14.41
CA GLU A 20 -13.67 -4.16 15.42
C GLU A 20 -14.22 -5.58 15.31
N ARG A 21 -15.53 -5.73 15.08
CA ARG A 21 -16.18 -7.04 14.91
C ARG A 21 -15.70 -7.76 13.64
N PHE A 22 -15.47 -7.03 12.55
CA PHE A 22 -14.90 -7.57 11.32
C PHE A 22 -13.48 -8.10 11.54
N PHE A 23 -12.61 -7.32 12.18
CA PHE A 23 -11.24 -7.73 12.46
C PHE A 23 -11.17 -8.94 13.40
N LEU A 24 -12.02 -9.00 14.42
CA LEU A 24 -12.11 -10.17 15.30
C LEU A 24 -12.52 -11.44 14.53
N GLY A 25 -13.52 -11.35 13.65
CA GLY A 25 -13.91 -12.48 12.80
C GLY A 25 -12.82 -12.91 11.83
N MET A 26 -12.03 -11.97 11.30
CA MET A 26 -10.91 -12.28 10.42
C MET A 26 -9.77 -12.99 11.17
N SER A 27 -9.48 -12.62 12.42
CA SER A 27 -8.48 -13.33 13.23
C SER A 27 -8.84 -14.80 13.44
N GLU A 28 -10.12 -15.10 13.73
CA GLU A 28 -10.59 -16.49 13.89
C GLU A 28 -10.45 -17.31 12.59
N VAL A 29 -10.72 -16.69 11.44
CA VAL A 29 -10.54 -17.33 10.12
C VAL A 29 -9.07 -17.58 9.81
N VAL A 30 -8.19 -16.63 10.14
CA VAL A 30 -6.74 -16.76 9.94
C VAL A 30 -6.18 -17.87 10.84
N ASP A 31 -6.60 -17.95 12.10
CA ASP A 31 -6.18 -19.01 13.02
C ASP A 31 -6.63 -20.39 12.50
N ALA A 32 -7.88 -20.53 12.05
CA ALA A 32 -8.37 -21.77 11.43
C ALA A 32 -7.60 -22.14 10.16
N PHE A 33 -7.17 -21.15 9.37
CA PHE A 33 -6.34 -21.37 8.19
C PHE A 33 -4.92 -21.82 8.56
N PHE A 34 -4.33 -21.26 9.62
CA PHE A 34 -3.03 -21.69 10.14
C PHE A 34 -3.08 -23.13 10.67
N GLU A 35 -4.13 -23.50 11.41
CA GLU A 35 -4.34 -24.87 11.89
C GLU A 35 -4.49 -25.87 10.73
N LEU A 36 -5.30 -25.51 9.72
CA LEU A 36 -5.43 -26.32 8.49
C LEU A 36 -4.09 -26.45 7.74
N THR A 37 -3.29 -25.39 7.70
CA THR A 37 -1.98 -25.39 7.02
C THR A 37 -0.96 -26.28 7.74
N GLU A 38 -0.97 -26.26 9.07
CA GLU A 38 -0.05 -27.08 9.88
C GLU A 38 -0.39 -28.59 9.74
N GLU A 39 -1.67 -28.96 9.72
CA GLU A 39 -2.09 -30.37 9.56
C GLU A 39 -1.93 -30.92 8.13
N VAL A 40 -1.94 -30.05 7.10
CA VAL A 40 -1.79 -30.44 5.68
C VAL A 40 -0.33 -30.70 5.27
N THR A 41 0.64 -30.24 6.07
CA THR A 41 2.07 -30.27 5.68
C THR A 41 2.67 -31.68 5.61
N GLU A 42 2.12 -32.68 6.33
CA GLU A 42 2.72 -34.03 6.36
C GLU A 42 2.13 -35.04 5.35
N GLN A 43 0.94 -34.82 4.77
CA GLN A 43 0.26 -35.89 4.01
C GLN A 43 -0.01 -35.64 2.52
N VAL A 44 0.08 -34.41 1.96
CA VAL A 44 -0.56 -34.17 0.65
C VAL A 44 0.21 -33.28 -0.32
N HIS A 45 1.43 -33.69 -0.65
CA HIS A 45 2.31 -32.86 -1.47
C HIS A 45 1.92 -32.72 -2.97
N SER A 46 0.99 -33.51 -3.53
CA SER A 46 0.76 -33.50 -5.00
C SER A 46 -0.67 -33.24 -5.49
N ASN A 47 -1.73 -33.57 -4.73
CA ASN A 47 -3.11 -33.39 -5.23
C ASN A 47 -3.80 -32.16 -4.63
N ILE A 48 -3.48 -31.80 -3.38
CA ILE A 48 -4.04 -30.61 -2.70
C ILE A 48 -3.44 -29.31 -3.22
N VAL A 49 -2.20 -29.31 -3.72
CA VAL A 49 -1.60 -28.08 -4.27
C VAL A 49 -2.45 -27.49 -5.39
N THR A 50 -2.96 -28.32 -6.30
CA THR A 50 -3.86 -27.88 -7.37
C THR A 50 -5.23 -27.45 -6.86
N GLU A 51 -5.81 -28.15 -5.88
CA GLU A 51 -7.14 -27.80 -5.34
C GLU A 51 -7.08 -26.55 -4.45
N VAL A 52 -6.00 -26.34 -3.71
CA VAL A 52 -5.76 -25.14 -2.88
C VAL A 52 -5.39 -23.95 -3.75
N ASP A 53 -4.62 -24.11 -4.81
CA ASP A 53 -4.34 -23.03 -5.77
C ASP A 53 -5.63 -22.56 -6.44
N GLN A 54 -6.52 -23.50 -6.81
CA GLN A 54 -7.84 -23.20 -7.35
C GLN A 54 -8.74 -22.49 -6.32
N TYR A 55 -8.77 -22.98 -5.08
CA TYR A 55 -9.59 -22.37 -4.02
C TYR A 55 -9.07 -21.00 -3.57
N LEU A 56 -7.75 -20.80 -3.55
CA LEU A 56 -7.13 -19.49 -3.31
C LEU A 56 -7.40 -18.53 -4.46
N GLN A 57 -7.40 -19.00 -5.71
CA GLN A 57 -7.81 -18.19 -6.86
C GLN A 57 -9.29 -17.79 -6.75
N ASP A 58 -10.18 -18.74 -6.45
CA ASP A 58 -11.62 -18.49 -6.27
C ASP A 58 -11.93 -17.55 -5.09
N LEU A 59 -11.09 -17.54 -4.05
CA LEU A 59 -11.19 -16.61 -2.92
C LEU A 59 -10.56 -15.24 -3.23
N ALA A 60 -9.44 -15.23 -3.97
CA ALA A 60 -8.72 -14.01 -4.32
C ALA A 60 -9.42 -13.20 -5.41
N GLU A 61 -10.08 -13.84 -6.38
CA GLU A 61 -10.82 -13.18 -7.45
C GLU A 61 -11.87 -12.18 -6.94
N PRO A 62 -12.79 -12.55 -6.03
CA PRO A 62 -13.79 -11.61 -5.51
C PRO A 62 -13.16 -10.49 -4.66
N MET A 63 -12.02 -10.74 -4.01
CA MET A 63 -11.27 -9.68 -3.29
C MET A 63 -10.55 -8.74 -4.25
N LEU A 64 -9.97 -9.25 -5.34
CA LEU A 64 -9.33 -8.47 -6.40
C LEU A 64 -10.36 -7.67 -7.21
N GLU A 65 -11.52 -8.24 -7.49
CA GLU A 65 -12.62 -7.55 -8.17
C GLU A 65 -13.17 -6.41 -7.31
N ALA A 66 -13.36 -6.62 -6.00
CA ALA A 66 -13.72 -5.54 -5.08
C ALA A 66 -12.61 -4.47 -4.97
N TYR A 67 -11.34 -4.88 -4.99
CA TYR A 67 -10.21 -3.95 -5.03
C TYR A 67 -10.16 -3.15 -6.34
N TRP A 68 -10.48 -3.76 -7.49
CA TRP A 68 -10.57 -3.10 -8.80
C TRP A 68 -11.79 -2.19 -8.93
N GLU A 69 -12.93 -2.57 -8.37
CA GLU A 69 -14.13 -1.71 -8.31
C GLU A 69 -13.89 -0.50 -7.39
N LEU A 70 -13.06 -0.66 -6.36
CA LEU A 70 -12.51 0.46 -5.58
C LEU A 70 -11.38 1.17 -6.33
N GLU A 71 -10.61 0.53 -7.21
CA GLU A 71 -9.55 1.17 -8.01
C GLU A 71 -10.14 2.22 -8.96
N ASP A 72 -11.32 2.00 -9.55
CA ASP A 72 -12.05 3.04 -10.31
C ASP A 72 -12.45 4.25 -9.44
N ILE A 73 -12.61 4.05 -8.13
CA ILE A 73 -12.85 5.11 -7.14
C ILE A 73 -11.52 5.73 -6.66
N VAL A 74 -10.44 4.94 -6.57
CA VAL A 74 -9.11 5.32 -6.07
C VAL A 74 -8.23 5.95 -7.16
N ALA A 75 -8.51 5.72 -8.45
CA ALA A 75 -7.79 6.31 -9.57
C ALA A 75 -7.91 7.85 -9.61
N GLU A 76 -8.96 8.41 -8.99
CA GLU A 76 -9.12 9.85 -8.77
C GLU A 76 -8.71 10.30 -7.36
N VAL A 77 -8.41 9.37 -6.45
CA VAL A 77 -7.92 9.66 -5.11
C VAL A 77 -6.40 9.64 -5.16
N ASP A 78 -5.83 10.83 -5.33
CA ASP A 78 -4.46 11.13 -4.90
C ASP A 78 -4.22 10.42 -3.56
N PRO A 79 -3.25 9.48 -3.45
CA PRO A 79 -3.25 8.46 -2.41
C PRO A 79 -3.20 8.99 -0.98
N GLY A 80 -3.11 10.31 -0.76
CA GLY A 80 -3.13 10.99 0.54
C GLY A 80 -1.86 10.72 1.36
N PHE A 81 -1.19 9.62 1.06
CA PHE A 81 0.04 9.15 1.64
C PHE A 81 1.20 9.37 0.67
N PRO A 82 2.34 9.87 1.17
CA PRO A 82 3.53 10.01 0.35
C PRO A 82 4.03 8.65 -0.14
N TYR A 83 4.41 8.58 -1.41
CA TYR A 83 5.04 7.39 -1.99
C TYR A 83 6.38 7.73 -2.66
N SER A 84 7.29 6.76 -2.64
CA SER A 84 8.65 6.91 -3.14
C SER A 84 8.72 6.68 -4.65
N VAL A 85 9.53 7.49 -5.33
CA VAL A 85 9.83 7.41 -6.76
C VAL A 85 11.33 7.47 -6.92
N GLU A 86 11.94 6.42 -7.47
CA GLU A 86 13.37 6.41 -7.78
C GLU A 86 13.70 7.27 -9.02
N PRO A 87 14.90 7.87 -9.07
CA PRO A 87 15.34 8.60 -10.25
C PRO A 87 15.65 7.61 -11.38
N THR A 88 15.28 7.98 -12.60
CA THR A 88 15.53 7.16 -13.80
C THR A 88 16.28 7.98 -14.85
N ALA A 89 16.77 7.31 -15.90
CA ALA A 89 17.42 8.00 -17.01
C ALA A 89 16.50 9.02 -17.72
N GLU A 90 15.18 8.82 -17.63
CA GLU A 90 14.18 9.72 -18.22
C GLU A 90 13.69 10.79 -17.24
N LYS A 91 13.72 10.51 -15.93
CA LYS A 91 13.22 11.40 -14.87
C LYS A 91 14.27 11.60 -13.80
N ASN A 92 14.77 12.83 -13.70
CA ASN A 92 15.84 13.24 -12.78
C ASN A 92 17.15 12.43 -12.97
N PRO A 93 17.69 12.34 -14.20
CA PRO A 93 18.92 11.57 -14.46
C PRO A 93 20.11 12.07 -13.66
N ALA A 94 20.18 13.39 -13.46
CA ALA A 94 21.19 14.06 -12.65
C ALA A 94 21.06 13.80 -11.13
N CYS A 95 20.15 12.92 -10.70
CA CYS A 95 20.00 12.54 -9.29
C CYS A 95 20.24 11.03 -9.03
N ILE A 96 20.59 10.25 -10.06
CA ILE A 96 20.77 8.78 -9.94
C ILE A 96 21.94 8.44 -9.03
N GLY A 97 21.67 8.14 -7.76
CA GLY A 97 22.73 7.88 -6.77
C GLY A 97 23.24 9.13 -6.04
N CYS A 98 22.49 10.23 -6.10
CA CYS A 98 22.70 11.41 -5.26
C CYS A 98 22.24 11.12 -3.81
N SER A 99 23.09 11.41 -2.82
CA SER A 99 22.76 11.22 -1.40
C SER A 99 21.64 12.14 -0.89
N HIS A 100 21.35 13.21 -1.62
CA HIS A 100 20.33 14.19 -1.26
C HIS A 100 18.99 13.97 -1.96
N TYR A 101 18.85 12.91 -2.76
CA TYR A 101 17.60 12.59 -3.41
C TYR A 101 16.54 12.14 -2.38
N HIS A 102 15.41 12.84 -2.36
CA HIS A 102 14.27 12.57 -1.47
C HIS A 102 13.22 11.71 -2.17
N GLY A 103 12.85 12.08 -3.39
CA GLY A 103 12.02 11.27 -4.28
C GLY A 103 10.65 10.89 -3.73
N GLN A 104 9.96 11.77 -3.00
CA GLN A 104 8.62 11.48 -2.47
C GLN A 104 7.56 12.30 -3.19
N VAL A 105 6.45 11.67 -3.54
CA VAL A 105 5.29 12.35 -4.10
C VAL A 105 4.33 12.74 -2.98
N TYR A 106 4.04 14.03 -2.88
CA TYR A 106 3.05 14.58 -1.96
C TYR A 106 1.90 15.18 -2.76
N GLY A 107 0.71 14.65 -2.59
CA GLY A 107 -0.45 15.20 -3.24
C GLY A 107 -0.37 15.21 -4.77
N GLY A 108 0.15 14.12 -5.37
CA GLY A 108 0.50 14.03 -6.78
C GLY A 108 1.74 14.82 -7.24
N ASN A 109 2.40 15.60 -6.36
CA ASN A 109 3.58 16.40 -6.70
C ASN A 109 4.88 15.74 -6.20
N LEU A 110 5.78 15.41 -7.12
CA LEU A 110 7.10 14.86 -6.77
C LEU A 110 8.01 15.95 -6.20
N LEU A 111 8.48 15.74 -4.96
CA LEU A 111 9.57 16.49 -4.36
C LEU A 111 10.87 15.71 -4.57
N VAL A 112 11.74 16.21 -5.46
CA VAL A 112 12.97 15.53 -5.87
C VAL A 112 14.05 15.61 -4.79
N CYS A 113 14.40 16.81 -4.32
CA CYS A 113 15.26 17.02 -3.16
C CYS A 113 15.01 18.39 -2.52
N ALA A 114 15.62 18.67 -1.37
CA ALA A 114 15.47 19.97 -0.69
C ALA A 114 16.13 21.14 -1.45
N MET A 115 17.15 20.86 -2.27
CA MET A 115 17.94 21.85 -3.02
C MET A 115 17.29 22.17 -4.37
N HIS A 116 16.80 21.12 -5.03
CA HIS A 116 16.12 21.18 -6.32
C HIS A 116 14.75 20.48 -6.21
N PRO A 117 13.70 21.18 -5.76
CA PRO A 117 12.38 20.58 -5.53
C PRO A 117 11.79 19.89 -6.76
N HIS A 118 12.09 20.40 -7.95
CA HIS A 118 11.61 19.87 -9.24
C HIS A 118 12.67 19.06 -10.01
N GLY A 119 13.82 18.78 -9.38
CA GLY A 119 14.96 18.14 -10.04
C GLY A 119 15.98 19.15 -10.58
N CYS A 120 17.19 18.67 -10.85
CA CYS A 120 18.25 19.48 -11.42
C CYS A 120 18.00 19.68 -12.92
N GLU A 121 18.11 20.93 -13.39
CA GLU A 121 17.92 21.28 -14.80
C GLU A 121 19.13 20.93 -15.67
N ASP A 122 20.30 20.81 -15.05
CA ASP A 122 21.56 20.47 -15.71
C ASP A 122 21.80 18.95 -15.74
N GLU A 123 22.71 18.51 -16.62
CA GLU A 123 23.10 17.09 -16.72
C GLU A 123 23.74 16.56 -15.44
N ASN A 124 24.31 17.43 -14.60
CA ASN A 124 25.00 17.06 -13.36
C ASN A 124 24.49 17.91 -12.20
N CYS A 125 24.09 17.26 -11.10
CA CYS A 125 23.65 17.97 -9.89
C CYS A 125 24.86 18.56 -9.15
N PRO A 126 24.89 19.88 -8.86
CA PRO A 126 25.96 20.49 -8.08
C PRO A 126 25.98 20.00 -6.63
N ASP A 127 24.81 19.60 -6.12
CA ASP A 127 24.61 19.05 -4.78
C ASP A 127 24.57 17.52 -4.80
N TRP A 128 25.23 16.86 -5.77
CA TRP A 128 25.18 15.40 -5.90
C TRP A 128 25.63 14.67 -4.62
N GLY A 129 26.44 15.31 -3.78
CA GLY A 129 26.93 14.74 -2.53
C GLY A 129 27.82 13.52 -2.79
N LYS A 130 29.14 13.70 -2.72
CA LYS A 130 30.04 12.57 -2.48
C LYS A 130 30.33 12.56 -0.99
N GLU A 131 30.03 11.47 -0.29
CA GLU A 131 30.73 11.22 0.97
C GLU A 131 32.21 11.01 0.64
N GLU A 132 33.02 12.02 0.98
CA GLU A 132 34.45 11.85 1.17
C GLU A 132 34.66 11.04 2.46
N TYR A 133 35.12 9.80 2.34
CA TYR A 133 35.87 9.08 3.37
C TYR A 133 37.02 8.29 2.73
#